data_AF-A0A8T4NE45-F1
#
_entry.id   AF-A0A8T4NE45-F1
#
_cell.length_a   1.000
_cell.length_b   1.000
_cell.length_c   1.000
_cell.angle_alpha   90.00
_cell.angle_beta   90.00
_cell.angle_gamma   90.00
#
_symmetry.space_group_name_H-M   'P 1'
#
loop_
_entity.id
_entity.type
_entity.pdbx_description
1 polymer ?
#
loop_
_entity_poly.entity_id
_entity_poly.type
_entity_poly.pdbx_seq_one_letter_code
_entity_poly.pdbx_strand_id
1 'polypeptide(L)'
;MGFGIWFSENWGIAISLLLSIVAISFTALKDFIIPYWFKPKLKISYLNSPPYERQTVLTGSNFFMFHRFKIENIGKSVARNCRCQIYQIENEKKVDRDLQGFPLKWATFPDMHGDFEKPERINIGSGESEFVDLFYFGGRDQTKFQLSSYDNSVLERRDGLKLGNYVLHVIISGDNFKPYIAKFKIEKTHKNYGLGVKLLEVVKR
;
A
#
# COMPACT_ATOMS: atom_id res chain seq x y z
N MET A 1 -55.96 -18.03 25.27
CA MET A 1 -56.07 -19.18 24.36
C MET A 1 -56.14 -18.64 22.95
N GLY A 2 -55.14 -18.86 22.09
CA GLY A 2 -55.21 -18.35 20.72
C GLY A 2 -53.95 -18.58 19.89
N PHE A 3 -52.77 -18.54 20.50
CA PHE A 3 -51.53 -18.70 19.75
C PHE A 3 -51.25 -20.16 19.34
N GLY A 4 -51.54 -21.12 20.22
CA GLY A 4 -51.30 -22.56 19.95
C GLY A 4 -52.24 -23.16 18.89
N ILE A 5 -53.52 -22.80 18.93
CA ILE A 5 -54.54 -23.30 17.97
C ILE A 5 -54.29 -22.72 16.58
N TRP A 6 -53.96 -21.42 16.51
CA TRP A 6 -53.60 -20.78 15.24
C TRP A 6 -52.36 -21.39 14.60
N PHE A 7 -51.35 -21.74 15.40
CA PHE A 7 -50.13 -22.37 14.92
C PHE A 7 -50.38 -23.78 14.38
N SER A 8 -51.27 -24.57 15.00
CA SER A 8 -51.64 -25.90 14.48
C SER A 8 -52.41 -25.84 13.15
N GLU A 9 -53.22 -24.80 12.94
CA GLU A 9 -53.98 -24.63 11.69
C GLU A 9 -53.13 -23.99 10.57
N ASN A 10 -52.12 -23.19 10.92
CA ASN A 10 -51.33 -22.39 9.96
C ASN A 10 -49.83 -22.71 9.96
N TRP A 11 -49.45 -23.92 10.39
CA TRP A 11 -48.05 -24.32 10.55
C TRP A 11 -47.23 -24.16 9.26
N GLY A 12 -47.82 -24.41 8.08
CA GLY A 12 -47.16 -24.23 6.78
C GLY A 12 -46.77 -22.78 6.50
N ILE A 13 -47.66 -21.83 6.83
CA ILE A 13 -47.38 -20.39 6.69
C ILE A 13 -46.27 -19.99 7.66
N ALA A 14 -46.35 -20.44 8.93
CA ALA A 14 -45.33 -20.15 9.93
C ALA A 14 -43.94 -20.66 9.52
N ILE A 15 -43.85 -21.88 8.97
CA ILE A 15 -42.60 -22.44 8.44
C ILE A 15 -42.10 -21.61 7.25
N SER A 16 -42.97 -21.28 6.29
CA SER A 16 -42.56 -20.48 5.11
C SER A 16 -42.02 -19.09 5.50
N LEU A 17 -42.62 -18.46 6.50
CA LEU A 17 -42.21 -17.17 7.03
C LEU A 17 -40.88 -17.29 7.78
N LEU A 18 -40.71 -18.34 8.59
CA LEU A 18 -39.46 -18.63 9.28
C LEU A 18 -38.32 -18.90 8.29
N LEU A 19 -38.55 -19.70 7.25
CA LEU A 19 -37.57 -19.94 6.19
C LEU A 19 -37.20 -18.66 5.45
N SER A 20 -38.17 -17.78 5.18
CA SER A 20 -37.93 -16.48 4.54
C SER A 20 -37.07 -15.57 5.41
N ILE A 21 -37.36 -15.49 6.72
CA ILE A 21 -36.54 -14.73 7.68
C ILE A 21 -35.13 -15.29 7.75
N VAL A 22 -34.98 -16.61 7.83
CA VAL A 22 -33.66 -17.26 7.88
C VAL A 22 -32.87 -16.99 6.60
N ALA A 23 -33.52 -17.07 5.44
CA ALA A 23 -32.88 -16.77 4.15
C ALA A 23 -32.39 -15.31 4.09
N ILE A 24 -33.25 -14.34 4.43
CA ILE A 24 -32.87 -12.92 4.47
C ILE A 24 -31.74 -12.68 5.47
N SER A 25 -31.82 -13.29 6.66
CA SER A 25 -30.79 -13.16 7.70
C SER A 25 -29.46 -13.75 7.26
N PHE A 26 -29.47 -14.90 6.58
CA PHE A 26 -28.26 -15.54 6.06
C PHE A 26 -27.61 -14.71 4.96
N THR A 27 -28.41 -14.16 4.03
CA THR A 27 -27.93 -13.23 3.01
C THR A 27 -27.35 -11.97 3.64
N ALA A 28 -28.05 -11.36 4.61
CA ALA A 28 -27.56 -10.18 5.31
C ALA A 28 -26.24 -10.45 6.07
N LEU A 29 -26.15 -11.60 6.75
CA LEU A 29 -24.95 -12.03 7.46
C LEU A 29 -23.78 -12.25 6.49
N LYS A 30 -24.01 -12.97 5.39
CA LYS A 30 -22.99 -13.33 4.41
C LYS A 30 -22.49 -12.13 3.61
N ASP A 31 -23.39 -11.23 3.19
CA ASP A 31 -23.04 -10.20 2.23
C ASP A 31 -22.64 -8.88 2.91
N PHE A 32 -23.11 -8.62 4.14
CA PHE A 32 -22.83 -7.36 4.83
C PHE A 32 -22.01 -7.55 6.10
N ILE A 33 -22.44 -8.43 7.01
CA ILE A 33 -21.84 -8.54 8.35
C ILE A 33 -20.45 -9.18 8.28
N ILE A 34 -20.33 -10.34 7.61
CA ILE A 34 -19.06 -11.06 7.46
C ILE A 34 -18.03 -10.17 6.72
N PRO A 35 -18.32 -9.58 5.55
CA PRO A 35 -17.36 -8.74 4.85
C PRO A 35 -17.02 -7.46 5.62
N TYR A 36 -17.91 -6.97 6.50
CA TYR A 36 -17.62 -5.83 7.37
C TYR A 36 -16.66 -6.20 8.52
N TRP A 37 -16.83 -7.36 9.14
CA TRP A 37 -15.99 -7.82 10.24
C TRP A 37 -14.64 -8.38 9.80
N PHE A 38 -14.59 -9.02 8.65
CA PHE A 38 -13.39 -9.60 8.06
C PHE A 38 -12.81 -8.68 6.98
N LYS A 39 -12.72 -7.37 7.24
CA LYS A 39 -12.00 -6.45 6.35
C LYS A 39 -10.49 -6.53 6.60
N PRO A 40 -9.67 -6.43 5.53
CA PRO A 40 -8.25 -6.29 5.71
C PRO A 40 -7.94 -4.96 6.41
N LYS A 41 -6.86 -4.96 7.18
CA LYS A 41 -6.38 -3.78 7.88
C LYS A 41 -4.89 -3.71 7.64
N LEU A 42 -4.45 -2.65 6.98
CA LEU A 42 -3.04 -2.45 6.68
C LEU A 42 -2.40 -1.56 7.76
N LYS A 43 -1.19 -1.94 8.15
CA LYS A 43 -0.28 -1.15 8.96
C LYS A 43 0.91 -0.78 8.07
N ILE A 44 1.17 0.51 7.94
CA ILE A 44 2.30 1.03 7.18
C ILE A 44 3.36 1.49 8.18
N SER A 45 4.60 1.04 7.99
CA SER A 45 5.72 1.39 8.87
C SER A 45 6.99 1.69 8.07
N TYR A 46 7.86 2.48 8.68
CA TYR A 46 9.17 2.84 8.14
C TYR A 46 10.17 3.02 9.29
N LEU A 47 11.40 2.52 9.11
CA LEU A 47 12.51 2.70 10.04
C LEU A 47 13.77 3.11 9.28
N ASN A 48 14.69 3.84 9.92
CA ASN A 48 16.00 4.16 9.35
C ASN A 48 17.01 3.04 9.68
N SER A 49 16.68 1.81 9.27
CA SER A 49 17.51 0.63 9.49
C SER A 49 17.19 -0.44 8.44
N PRO A 50 18.08 -1.41 8.21
CA PRO A 50 17.72 -2.60 7.45
C PRO A 50 16.43 -3.25 8.02
N PRO A 51 15.54 -3.79 7.19
CA PRO A 51 15.58 -3.89 5.71
C PRO A 51 14.96 -2.67 4.96
N TYR A 52 14.59 -1.60 5.66
CA TYR A 52 13.96 -0.41 5.08
C TYR A 52 14.95 0.46 4.31
N GLU A 53 16.18 0.53 4.81
CA GLU A 53 17.31 1.12 4.10
C GLU A 53 18.23 0.00 3.62
N ARG A 54 18.45 -0.09 2.30
CA ARG A 54 19.35 -1.08 1.70
C ARG A 54 20.42 -0.37 0.88
N GLN A 55 21.67 -0.66 1.19
CA GLN A 55 22.81 -0.25 0.37
C GLN A 55 23.20 -1.40 -0.56
N THR A 56 23.34 -1.12 -1.85
CA THR A 56 23.82 -2.06 -2.85
C THR A 56 25.05 -1.48 -3.53
N VAL A 57 26.12 -2.27 -3.63
CA VAL A 57 27.34 -1.91 -4.36
C VAL A 57 27.31 -2.63 -5.71
N LEU A 58 27.06 -1.88 -6.78
CA LEU A 58 27.08 -2.37 -8.16
C LEU A 58 28.47 -2.04 -8.74
N THR A 59 29.44 -2.92 -8.48
CA THR A 59 30.77 -2.98 -9.13
C THR A 59 31.54 -1.63 -9.23
N GLY A 60 32.53 -1.41 -8.37
CA GLY A 60 33.34 -0.18 -8.31
C GLY A 60 32.95 0.73 -7.15
N SER A 61 33.03 2.06 -7.32
CA SER A 61 32.69 3.09 -6.31
C SER A 61 31.21 3.54 -6.33
N ASN A 62 30.37 2.96 -7.20
CA ASN A 62 28.95 3.29 -7.28
C ASN A 62 28.16 2.50 -6.24
N PHE A 63 27.74 3.20 -5.19
CA PHE A 63 26.76 2.69 -4.23
C PHE A 63 25.37 3.26 -4.58
N PHE A 64 24.34 2.45 -4.35
CA PHE A 64 22.94 2.86 -4.39
C PHE A 64 22.31 2.60 -3.02
N MET A 65 21.62 3.60 -2.50
CA MET A 65 20.85 3.54 -1.26
C MET A 65 19.38 3.55 -1.62
N PHE A 66 18.68 2.46 -1.30
CA PHE A 66 17.25 2.29 -1.51
C PHE A 66 16.51 2.55 -0.20
N HIS A 67 15.46 3.35 -0.28
CA HIS A 67 14.52 3.58 0.81
C HIS A 67 13.21 2.88 0.52
N ARG A 68 12.76 2.06 1.47
CA ARG A 68 11.61 1.18 1.36
C ARG A 68 10.72 1.34 2.57
N PHE A 69 9.42 1.22 2.39
CA PHE A 69 8.48 1.13 3.52
C PHE A 69 7.79 -0.23 3.54
N LYS A 70 7.38 -0.65 4.74
CA LYS A 70 6.71 -1.93 4.97
C LYS A 70 5.21 -1.72 5.02
N ILE A 71 4.48 -2.61 4.36
CA ILE A 71 3.04 -2.75 4.48
C ILE A 71 2.77 -4.12 5.08
N GLU A 72 2.07 -4.16 6.21
CA GLU A 72 1.70 -5.39 6.89
C GLU A 72 0.18 -5.48 6.99
N ASN A 73 -0.38 -6.63 6.65
CA ASN A 73 -1.80 -6.87 6.82
C ASN A 73 -2.06 -7.46 8.22
N ILE A 74 -2.46 -6.58 9.14
CA ILE A 74 -2.87 -6.92 10.51
C ILE A 74 -4.35 -7.29 10.62
N GLY A 75 -5.08 -7.34 9.49
CA GLY A 75 -6.47 -7.78 9.41
C GLY A 75 -6.59 -9.29 9.37
N LYS A 76 -7.82 -9.80 9.48
CA LYS A 76 -8.12 -11.25 9.46
C LYS A 76 -8.35 -11.83 8.06
N SER A 77 -8.30 -10.99 7.02
CA SER A 77 -8.59 -11.37 5.64
C SER A 77 -7.47 -10.88 4.72
N VAL A 78 -7.31 -11.52 3.58
CA VAL A 78 -6.37 -11.10 2.53
C VAL A 78 -6.71 -9.71 2.01
N ALA A 79 -5.72 -8.83 1.91
CA ALA A 79 -5.83 -7.56 1.18
C ALA A 79 -5.57 -7.83 -0.31
N ARG A 80 -6.57 -7.59 -1.16
CA ARG A 80 -6.53 -8.05 -2.57
C ARG A 80 -6.13 -6.94 -3.53
N ASN A 81 -5.34 -7.30 -4.54
CA ASN A 81 -4.91 -6.42 -5.63
C ASN A 81 -4.34 -5.09 -5.14
N CYS A 82 -3.51 -5.15 -4.10
CA CYS A 82 -2.85 -4.01 -3.49
C CYS A 82 -1.93 -3.33 -4.49
N ARG A 83 -2.05 -2.02 -4.65
CA ARG A 83 -1.20 -1.15 -5.47
C ARG A 83 -0.72 0.03 -4.64
N CYS A 84 0.52 0.44 -4.87
CA CYS A 84 1.11 1.64 -4.28
C CYS A 84 1.39 2.66 -5.37
N GLN A 85 0.94 3.90 -5.18
CA GLN A 85 1.16 4.99 -6.12
C GLN A 85 1.53 6.26 -5.38
N ILE A 86 2.34 7.11 -5.99
CA ILE A 86 2.48 8.48 -5.54
C ILE A 86 1.24 9.23 -5.99
N TYR A 87 0.63 9.90 -5.03
CA TYR A 87 -0.51 10.78 -5.24
C TYR A 87 -0.04 12.22 -5.43
N GLN A 88 1.00 12.64 -4.72
CA GLN A 88 1.46 14.02 -4.69
C GLN A 88 2.91 14.11 -4.18
N ILE A 89 3.68 15.08 -4.69
CA ILE A 89 4.98 15.47 -4.13
C ILE A 89 5.02 16.97 -3.90
N GLU A 90 5.19 17.36 -2.64
CA GLU A 90 5.35 18.76 -2.24
C GLU A 90 6.83 19.04 -1.94
N ASN A 91 7.37 20.17 -2.42
CA ASN A 91 8.67 20.68 -1.97
C ASN A 91 8.49 21.83 -0.96
N GLU A 92 9.59 22.37 -0.41
CA GLU A 92 9.55 23.50 0.55
C GLU A 92 8.80 24.74 0.04
N LYS A 93 8.77 24.94 -1.28
CA LYS A 93 8.05 26.04 -1.92
C LYS A 93 6.58 25.71 -2.19
N LYS A 94 6.09 24.56 -1.73
CA LYS A 94 4.77 23.98 -2.03
C LYS A 94 4.48 23.90 -3.52
N VAL A 95 5.51 23.78 -4.36
CA VAL A 95 5.34 23.53 -5.78
C VAL A 95 4.97 22.08 -5.92
N ASP A 96 3.70 21.84 -6.25
CA ASP A 96 3.18 20.51 -6.50
C ASP A 96 3.71 20.01 -7.84
N ARG A 97 4.36 18.85 -7.82
CA ARG A 97 4.56 18.08 -9.05
C ARG A 97 3.44 17.07 -9.11
N ASP A 98 2.51 17.29 -10.03
CA ASP A 98 1.43 16.37 -10.28
C ASP A 98 2.00 15.06 -10.85
N LEU A 99 2.21 14.11 -9.95
CA LEU A 99 2.59 12.73 -10.25
C LEU A 99 1.41 11.80 -9.92
N GLN A 100 0.17 12.31 -10.02
CA GLN A 100 -1.02 11.53 -9.71
C GLN A 100 -0.99 10.18 -10.43
N GLY A 101 -0.93 9.12 -9.63
CA GLY A 101 -0.99 7.76 -10.11
C GLY A 101 0.36 7.17 -10.52
N PHE A 102 1.48 7.86 -10.29
CA PHE A 102 2.82 7.33 -10.55
C PHE A 102 3.06 6.06 -9.72
N PRO A 103 3.25 4.89 -10.33
CA PRO A 103 3.24 3.64 -9.59
C PRO A 103 4.58 3.35 -8.92
N LEU A 104 4.53 2.80 -7.70
CA LEU A 104 5.71 2.39 -6.94
C LEU A 104 5.94 0.89 -7.07
N LYS A 105 7.21 0.50 -7.10
CA LYS A 105 7.64 -0.89 -7.24
C LYS A 105 7.62 -1.66 -5.92
N TRP A 106 7.10 -2.89 -5.93
CA TRP A 106 7.24 -3.83 -4.81
C TRP A 106 8.68 -4.36 -4.71
N ALA A 107 9.25 -4.32 -3.50
CA ALA A 107 10.66 -4.51 -3.23
C ALA A 107 11.09 -5.97 -3.02
N THR A 108 10.13 -6.89 -2.96
CA THR A 108 10.26 -8.35 -2.70
C THR A 108 11.02 -9.09 -3.81
N PHE A 109 11.46 -8.36 -4.83
CA PHE A 109 11.90 -8.92 -6.09
C PHE A 109 13.08 -8.13 -6.66
N PRO A 110 14.33 -8.58 -6.42
CA PRO A 110 15.50 -7.95 -7.00
C PRO A 110 15.48 -8.05 -8.54
N ASP A 111 16.10 -7.08 -9.21
CA ASP A 111 16.32 -6.99 -10.66
C ASP A 111 17.28 -8.07 -11.20
N MET A 112 17.12 -9.31 -10.75
CA MET A 112 17.87 -10.46 -11.22
C MET A 112 17.22 -10.89 -12.54
N HIS A 113 17.84 -10.44 -13.64
CA HIS A 113 17.80 -11.02 -14.99
C HIS A 113 16.58 -11.90 -15.36
N GLY A 114 15.73 -11.35 -16.24
CA GLY A 114 14.78 -12.12 -17.04
C GLY A 114 13.32 -11.77 -16.75
N ASP A 115 12.68 -11.08 -17.69
CA ASP A 115 11.28 -11.19 -18.17
C ASP A 115 10.16 -11.69 -17.25
N PHE A 116 10.24 -11.47 -15.94
CA PHE A 116 9.09 -11.56 -15.07
C PHE A 116 8.58 -10.15 -14.84
N GLU A 117 7.72 -9.69 -15.76
CA GLU A 117 6.80 -8.56 -15.55
C GLU A 117 6.00 -8.86 -14.27
N LYS A 118 6.52 -8.39 -13.13
CA LYS A 118 5.83 -8.59 -11.87
C LYS A 118 4.59 -7.72 -11.84
N PRO A 119 3.48 -8.26 -11.33
CA PRO A 119 2.25 -7.52 -11.32
C PRO A 119 2.43 -6.29 -10.43
N GLU A 120 2.08 -5.13 -10.96
CA GLU A 120 1.94 -3.88 -10.21
C GLU A 120 1.00 -4.02 -8.98
N ARG A 121 0.19 -5.08 -8.99
CA ARG A 121 -0.79 -5.43 -7.98
C ARG A 121 -0.44 -6.75 -7.31
N ILE A 122 -0.48 -6.80 -5.99
CA ILE A 122 -0.22 -8.04 -5.22
C ILE A 122 -1.31 -8.29 -4.18
N ASN A 123 -1.43 -9.54 -3.74
CA ASN A 123 -2.25 -9.86 -2.57
C ASN A 123 -1.34 -9.89 -1.34
N ILE A 124 -1.82 -9.36 -0.21
CA ILE A 124 -1.12 -9.44 1.08
C ILE A 124 -1.99 -10.27 2.02
N GLY A 125 -1.55 -11.50 2.32
CA GLY A 125 -2.24 -12.43 3.21
C GLY A 125 -2.35 -11.90 4.64
N SER A 126 -3.20 -12.54 5.44
CA SER A 126 -3.37 -12.19 6.86
C SER A 126 -2.07 -12.47 7.61
N GLY A 127 -1.51 -11.45 8.28
CA GLY A 127 -0.23 -11.55 8.99
C GLY A 127 1.00 -11.45 8.08
N GLU A 128 0.82 -11.37 6.76
CA GLU A 128 1.93 -11.19 5.83
C GLU A 128 2.34 -9.73 5.73
N SER A 129 3.55 -9.52 5.22
CA SER A 129 4.07 -8.19 4.98
C SER A 129 4.93 -8.11 3.74
N GLU A 130 4.83 -6.96 3.08
CA GLU A 130 5.51 -6.67 1.83
C GLU A 130 6.24 -5.33 1.94
N PHE A 131 7.29 -5.17 1.15
CA PHE A 131 8.05 -3.93 1.08
C PHE A 131 7.79 -3.23 -0.25
N VAL A 132 7.79 -1.90 -0.24
CA VAL A 132 7.65 -1.05 -1.42
C VAL A 132 8.87 -0.16 -1.51
N ASP A 133 9.52 -0.14 -2.67
CA ASP A 133 10.61 0.79 -2.97
C ASP A 133 10.01 2.18 -3.18
N LEU A 134 10.43 3.15 -2.37
CA LEU A 134 9.97 4.54 -2.46
C LEU A 134 10.84 5.31 -3.45
N PHE A 135 12.15 5.29 -3.20
CA PHE A 135 13.15 5.92 -4.05
C PHE A 135 14.53 5.30 -3.81
N TYR A 136 15.46 5.62 -4.70
CA TYR A 136 16.86 5.34 -4.52
C TYR A 136 17.72 6.57 -4.82
N PHE A 137 18.88 6.60 -4.18
CA PHE A 137 19.89 7.65 -4.32
C PHE A 137 21.26 7.00 -4.51
N GLY A 138 22.05 7.48 -5.47
CA GLY A 138 23.38 6.95 -5.72
C GLY A 138 23.77 6.92 -7.19
N GLY A 139 24.95 6.36 -7.47
CA GLY A 139 25.57 6.35 -8.80
C GLY A 139 26.35 7.64 -9.12
N ARG A 140 26.37 8.02 -10.41
CA ARG A 140 27.21 9.14 -10.91
C ARG A 140 26.72 10.52 -10.52
N ASP A 141 25.41 10.72 -10.36
CA ASP A 141 24.82 12.01 -9.97
C ASP A 141 24.29 11.96 -8.54
N GLN A 142 25.13 12.37 -7.60
CA GLN A 142 24.80 12.47 -6.17
C GLN A 142 24.02 13.74 -5.82
N THR A 143 23.51 14.49 -6.80
CA THR A 143 22.71 15.70 -6.58
C THR A 143 21.21 15.45 -6.73
N LYS A 144 20.81 14.22 -7.08
CA LYS A 144 19.42 13.84 -7.35
C LYS A 144 19.10 12.46 -6.79
N PHE A 145 17.82 12.24 -6.44
CA PHE A 145 17.27 10.91 -6.16
C PHE A 145 16.22 10.55 -7.22
N GLN A 146 15.96 9.26 -7.38
CA GLN A 146 15.03 8.72 -8.37
C GLN A 146 13.95 7.92 -7.67
N LEU A 147 12.69 8.12 -8.07
CA LEU A 147 11.57 7.32 -7.59
C LEU A 147 11.69 5.91 -8.16
N SER A 148 11.15 4.92 -7.45
CA SER A 148 11.22 3.52 -7.86
C SER A 148 9.90 3.07 -8.50
N SER A 149 9.80 3.07 -9.83
CA SER A 149 8.63 2.59 -10.56
C SER A 149 8.85 1.27 -11.32
N TYR A 150 7.75 0.74 -11.84
CA TYR A 150 7.72 -0.31 -12.86
C TYR A 150 7.97 0.24 -14.27
N ASP A 151 7.62 1.51 -14.51
CA ASP A 151 7.68 2.13 -15.81
C ASP A 151 8.98 2.93 -15.96
N ASN A 152 9.82 2.55 -16.93
CA ASN A 152 11.04 3.28 -17.33
C ASN A 152 10.72 4.63 -18.03
N SER A 153 9.50 5.16 -17.91
CA SER A 153 9.07 6.41 -18.52
C SER A 153 9.97 7.58 -18.15
N VAL A 154 9.99 8.58 -19.03
CA VAL A 154 10.99 9.66 -19.18
C VAL A 154 11.30 10.45 -17.89
N LEU A 155 10.38 10.47 -16.90
CA LEU A 155 10.58 11.10 -15.59
C LEU A 155 11.68 10.42 -14.75
N GLU A 156 11.89 9.12 -14.89
CA GLU A 156 12.88 8.37 -14.11
C GLU A 156 14.31 8.55 -14.62
N ARG A 157 14.51 8.65 -15.94
CA ARG A 157 15.87 8.57 -16.53
C ARG A 157 16.55 9.90 -16.84
N ARG A 158 15.82 10.99 -17.14
CA ARG A 158 16.48 12.22 -17.64
C ARG A 158 16.75 13.27 -16.58
N ASP A 159 15.96 13.39 -15.51
CA ASP A 159 16.13 14.52 -14.59
C ASP A 159 16.09 14.27 -13.10
N GLY A 160 15.54 13.14 -12.61
CA GLY A 160 15.43 12.86 -11.17
C GLY A 160 14.80 14.01 -10.36
N LEU A 161 14.78 13.88 -9.04
CA LEU A 161 14.44 14.97 -8.13
C LEU A 161 15.72 15.47 -7.47
N LYS A 162 16.00 16.77 -7.60
CA LYS A 162 17.16 17.40 -6.94
C LYS A 162 17.08 17.17 -5.43
N LEU A 163 18.22 16.97 -4.77
CA LEU A 163 18.28 16.86 -3.32
C LEU A 163 17.69 18.12 -2.67
N GLY A 164 16.79 17.90 -1.72
CA GLY A 164 16.02 18.94 -1.05
C GLY A 164 15.06 18.31 -0.06
N ASN A 165 14.19 19.14 0.53
CA ASN A 165 13.17 18.67 1.46
C ASN A 165 11.85 18.50 0.71
N TYR A 166 11.27 17.30 0.82
CA TYR A 166 10.04 16.91 0.14
C TYR A 166 9.07 16.22 1.08
N VAL A 167 7.79 16.32 0.78
CA VAL A 167 6.73 15.50 1.36
C VAL A 167 6.10 14.69 0.24
N LEU A 168 6.20 13.37 0.32
CA LEU A 168 5.57 12.44 -0.61
C LEU A 168 4.29 11.88 -0.01
N HIS A 169 3.23 11.93 -0.80
CA HIS A 169 1.95 11.35 -0.46
C HIS A 169 1.81 10.07 -1.26
N VAL A 170 1.83 8.92 -0.58
CA VAL A 170 1.69 7.61 -1.20
C VAL A 170 0.30 7.08 -0.89
N ILE A 171 -0.46 6.73 -1.92
CA ILE A 171 -1.74 6.04 -1.80
C ILE A 171 -1.53 4.53 -1.95
N ILE A 172 -2.06 3.78 -0.99
CA ILE A 172 -2.15 2.32 -0.99
C ILE A 172 -3.61 1.96 -1.19
N SER A 173 -3.94 1.31 -2.29
CA SER A 173 -5.30 0.95 -2.69
C SER A 173 -5.42 -0.55 -2.98
N GLY A 174 -6.63 -1.07 -2.92
CA GLY A 174 -6.96 -2.47 -3.27
C GLY A 174 -8.47 -2.68 -3.25
N ASP A 175 -8.92 -3.87 -3.65
CA ASP A 175 -10.34 -4.08 -4.01
C ASP A 175 -11.27 -4.15 -2.79
N ASN A 176 -10.76 -4.62 -1.65
CA ASN A 176 -11.58 -4.96 -0.48
C ASN A 176 -11.25 -4.13 0.77
N PHE A 177 -10.56 -3.00 0.61
CA PHE A 177 -10.36 -2.03 1.68
C PHE A 177 -10.36 -0.60 1.16
N LYS A 178 -10.71 0.29 2.09
CA LYS A 178 -10.60 1.74 1.94
C LYS A 178 -9.12 2.16 1.76
N PRO A 179 -8.76 3.00 0.78
CA PRO A 179 -7.38 3.41 0.55
C PRO A 179 -6.72 4.02 1.78
N TYR A 180 -5.42 3.78 1.91
CA TYR A 180 -4.56 4.39 2.90
C TYR A 180 -3.68 5.44 2.22
N ILE A 181 -3.45 6.57 2.89
CA ILE A 181 -2.51 7.59 2.45
C ILE A 181 -1.40 7.67 3.49
N ALA A 182 -0.18 7.35 3.08
CA ALA A 182 1.03 7.48 3.88
C ALA A 182 1.82 8.72 3.43
N LYS A 183 2.19 9.58 4.39
CA LYS A 183 2.99 10.79 4.15
C LYS A 183 4.43 10.56 4.57
N PHE A 184 5.36 10.67 3.64
CA PHE A 184 6.79 10.52 3.90
C PHE A 184 7.50 11.87 3.75
N LYS A 185 8.25 12.28 4.77
CA LYS A 185 9.16 13.42 4.68
C LYS A 185 10.53 12.94 4.26
N ILE A 186 11.02 13.46 3.14
CA ILE A 186 12.42 13.35 2.74
C ILE A 186 13.12 14.63 3.19
N GLU A 187 14.19 14.48 3.95
CA GLU A 187 15.03 15.57 4.44
C GLU A 187 16.46 15.40 3.91
N LYS A 188 17.03 16.46 3.37
CA LYS A 188 18.46 16.47 3.04
C LYS A 188 19.26 16.42 4.34
N THR A 189 20.14 15.43 4.50
CA THR A 189 21.00 15.35 5.69
C THR A 189 22.33 16.04 5.45
N HIS A 190 22.88 16.66 6.50
CA HIS A 190 24.19 17.32 6.45
C HIS A 190 25.37 16.33 6.51
N LYS A 191 25.13 15.06 6.86
CA LYS A 191 26.16 14.03 6.95
C LYS A 191 26.12 13.16 5.69
N ASN A 192 27.20 13.21 4.90
CA ASN A 192 27.52 12.26 3.82
C ASN A 192 26.50 12.11 2.68
N TYR A 193 26.03 13.23 2.11
CA TYR A 193 25.16 13.21 0.92
C TYR A 193 23.90 12.32 1.06
N GLY A 194 23.45 12.06 2.30
CA GLY A 194 22.33 11.18 2.57
C GLY A 194 20.98 11.89 2.48
N LEU A 195 19.93 11.08 2.27
CA LEU A 195 18.55 11.51 2.47
C LEU A 195 18.01 10.82 3.71
N GLY A 196 17.47 11.61 4.64
CA GLY A 196 16.74 11.12 5.78
C GLY A 196 15.28 10.96 5.39
N VAL A 197 14.66 9.86 5.78
CA VAL A 197 13.23 9.64 5.54
C VAL A 197 12.52 9.45 6.86
N LYS A 198 11.32 10.02 6.97
CA LYS A 198 10.43 9.84 8.12
C LYS A 198 9.00 9.62 7.63
N LEU A 199 8.34 8.60 8.15
CA LEU A 199 6.89 8.46 8.01
C LEU A 199 6.22 9.45 8.97
N LEU A 200 5.49 10.42 8.44
CA LEU A 200 4.82 11.46 9.21
C LEU A 200 3.45 10.98 9.71
N GLU A 201 2.66 10.40 8.82
CA GLU A 201 1.25 10.11 9.06
C GLU A 201 0.76 9.00 8.14
N VAL A 202 -0.20 8.21 8.62
CA VAL A 202 -0.96 7.24 7.82
C VAL A 202 -2.44 7.48 8.07
N VAL A 203 -3.18 7.89 7.03
CA VAL A 203 -4.62 8.18 7.10
C VAL A 203 -5.38 7.15 6.29
N LYS A 204 -6.43 6.56 6.88
CA LYS A 204 -7.39 5.71 6.16
C LYS A 204 -8.56 6.57 5.67
N ARG A 205 -8.87 6.54 4.36
CA ARG A 205 -9.98 7.31 3.77
C ARG A 205 -11.22 6.46 3.52
#